data_AF-A0A6V7XVN4-F1
#
_entry.id   AF-A0A6V7XVN4-F1
#
_cell.length_a   1.000
_cell.length_b   1.000
_cell.length_c   1.000
_cell.angle_alpha   90.00
_cell.angle_beta   90.00
_cell.angle_gamma   90.00
#
_symmetry.space_group_name_H-M   'P 1'
#
loop_
_entity.id
_entity.type
_entity.pdbx_description
1 polymer ?
#
loop_
_entity_poly.entity_id
_entity_poly.type
_entity_poly.pdbx_seq_one_letter_code
_entity_poly.pdbx_strand_id
1 'polypeptide(L)'
;MRKNNIKPALVIMKNIVNDDKMIKWSDYVYTKSVVHFKRVALTEIEFALLIAIIFTKSNAKDLSPEGKELLLDESIKYTNILLRYNQRRLGLLEGAQRLDECFRLINRSIENEYTLRLMLSHQQKYYSMSMNYFKCSNFMKKFLERSD
;
A
#
# COMPACT_ATOMS: atom_id res chain seq x y z
N MET A 1 2.60 -21.34 25.64
CA MET A 1 2.49 -20.43 24.46
C MET A 1 1.86 -21.20 23.30
N ARG A 2 0.64 -20.86 22.88
CA ARG A 2 0.04 -21.42 21.66
C ARG A 2 0.79 -20.84 20.45
N LYS A 3 1.55 -21.67 19.73
CA LYS A 3 1.99 -21.33 18.37
C LYS A 3 0.73 -21.22 17.53
N ASN A 4 0.24 -20.00 17.30
CA ASN A 4 -0.84 -19.79 16.36
C ASN A 4 -0.32 -20.25 15.00
N ASN A 5 -0.88 -21.35 14.48
CA ASN A 5 -0.69 -21.84 13.12
C ASN A 5 -1.32 -20.85 12.13
N ILE A 6 -0.79 -19.63 12.06
CA ILE A 6 -1.17 -18.64 11.06
C ILE A 6 -0.56 -19.13 9.75
N LYS A 7 -1.35 -19.88 8.97
CA LYS A 7 -0.98 -20.23 7.60
C LYS A 7 -0.91 -18.93 6.79
N PRO A 8 0.14 -18.71 5.99
CA PRO A 8 0.21 -17.55 5.11
C PRO A 8 -1.06 -17.45 4.24
N ALA A 9 -1.56 -16.24 4.01
CA ALA A 9 -2.79 -16.02 3.22
C ALA A 9 -2.75 -16.76 1.86
N LEU A 10 -1.58 -16.81 1.23
CA LEU A 10 -1.33 -17.56 -0.01
C LEU A 10 -1.55 -19.08 0.12
N VAL A 11 -1.15 -19.68 1.24
CA VAL A 11 -1.34 -21.13 1.50
C VAL A 11 -2.83 -21.45 1.67
N ILE A 12 -3.58 -20.54 2.30
CA ILE A 12 -5.04 -20.68 2.42
C ILE A 12 -5.68 -20.57 1.04
N MET A 13 -5.30 -19.59 0.22
CA MET A 13 -5.86 -19.42 -1.12
C MET A 13 -5.61 -20.62 -2.03
N LYS A 14 -4.38 -21.15 -2.09
CA LYS A 14 -4.05 -22.32 -2.91
C LYS A 14 -4.85 -23.58 -2.58
N ASN A 15 -5.25 -23.74 -1.32
CA ASN A 15 -6.00 -24.91 -0.87
C ASN A 15 -7.52 -24.78 -1.07
N ILE A 16 -8.01 -23.57 -1.35
CA ILE A 16 -9.44 -23.26 -1.38
C ILE A 16 -9.89 -22.88 -2.79
N VAL A 17 -9.00 -22.25 -3.56
CA VAL A 17 -9.33 -21.62 -4.84
C VAL A 17 -8.48 -22.28 -5.92
N ASN A 18 -9.11 -23.08 -6.80
CA ASN A 18 -8.48 -23.64 -7.98
C ASN A 18 -8.59 -22.67 -9.18
N ASP A 19 -8.12 -21.45 -8.99
CA ASP A 19 -8.12 -20.37 -9.98
C ASP A 19 -6.74 -19.74 -10.01
N ASP A 20 -5.99 -20.03 -11.08
CA ASP A 20 -4.60 -19.59 -11.26
C ASP A 20 -4.46 -18.06 -11.21
N LYS A 21 -5.48 -17.34 -11.68
CA LYS A 21 -5.48 -15.87 -11.68
C LYS A 21 -5.56 -15.34 -10.25
N MET A 22 -6.46 -15.93 -9.45
CA MET A 22 -6.59 -15.62 -8.03
C MET A 22 -5.34 -15.99 -7.24
N ILE A 23 -4.74 -17.15 -7.50
CA ILE A 23 -3.48 -17.55 -6.86
C ILE A 23 -2.37 -16.56 -7.22
N LYS A 24 -2.23 -16.17 -8.48
CA LYS A 24 -1.21 -15.20 -8.93
C LYS A 24 -1.38 -13.83 -8.26
N TRP A 25 -2.60 -13.30 -8.24
CA TRP A 25 -2.87 -12.02 -7.58
C TRP A 25 -2.66 -12.10 -6.07
N SER A 26 -3.04 -13.20 -5.43
CA SER A 26 -2.81 -13.40 -4.00
C SER A 26 -1.34 -13.42 -3.62
N ASP A 27 -0.51 -14.09 -4.42
CA ASP A 27 0.93 -14.16 -4.20
C ASP A 27 1.57 -12.77 -4.36
N TYR A 28 1.12 -12.02 -5.36
CA TYR A 28 1.56 -10.65 -5.55
C TYR A 28 1.17 -9.77 -4.35
N VAL A 29 -0.11 -9.82 -3.94
CA VAL A 29 -0.67 -8.90 -2.94
C VAL A 29 -0.19 -9.17 -1.53
N TYR A 30 -0.07 -10.44 -1.13
CA TYR A 30 0.21 -10.80 0.26
C TYR A 30 1.66 -11.25 0.49
N THR A 31 2.43 -11.51 -0.56
CA THR A 31 3.81 -12.02 -0.44
C THR A 31 4.79 -11.08 -1.10
N LYS A 32 4.72 -10.92 -2.43
CA LYS A 32 5.75 -10.19 -3.20
C LYS A 32 5.80 -8.71 -2.85
N SER A 33 4.64 -8.07 -2.68
CA SER A 33 4.56 -6.65 -2.28
C SER A 33 5.23 -6.39 -0.92
N VAL A 34 5.03 -7.27 0.06
CA VAL A 34 5.56 -7.17 1.43
C VAL A 34 7.08 -7.28 1.47
N VAL A 35 7.68 -8.08 0.58
CA VAL A 35 9.14 -8.24 0.50
C VAL A 35 9.85 -6.91 0.25
N HIS A 36 9.25 -6.01 -0.53
CA HIS A 36 9.84 -4.69 -0.79
C HIS A 36 9.93 -3.85 0.48
N PHE A 37 8.88 -3.82 1.30
CA PHE A 37 8.88 -3.11 2.59
C PHE A 37 9.89 -3.70 3.56
N LYS A 38 9.98 -5.04 3.63
CA LYS A 38 10.94 -5.72 4.49
C LYS A 38 12.39 -5.41 4.09
N ARG A 39 12.68 -5.33 2.78
CA ARG A 39 14.02 -5.03 2.27
C ARG A 39 14.44 -3.58 2.52
N VAL A 40 13.54 -2.63 2.28
CA VAL A 40 13.83 -1.20 2.50
C VAL A 40 13.97 -0.89 3.99
N ALA A 41 13.29 -1.66 4.87
CA ALA A 41 13.39 -1.54 6.33
C ALA A 41 13.19 -0.09 6.79
N LEU A 42 11.99 0.43 6.54
CA LEU A 42 11.62 1.79 6.94
C LEU A 42 11.73 1.94 8.45
N THR A 43 12.31 3.07 8.88
CA THR A 43 12.16 3.58 10.24
C THR A 43 10.74 4.08 10.47
N GLU A 44 10.35 4.19 11.74
CA GLU A 44 9.02 4.70 12.12
C GLU A 44 8.77 6.11 11.56
N ILE A 45 9.81 6.96 11.54
CA ILE A 45 9.73 8.33 11.01
C ILE A 45 9.54 8.31 9.48
N GLU A 46 10.30 7.50 8.75
CA GLU A 46 10.12 7.37 7.29
C GLU A 46 8.72 6.83 6.98
N PHE A 47 8.24 5.85 7.73
CA PHE A 47 6.90 5.30 7.57
C PHE A 47 5.81 6.36 7.80
N ALA A 48 5.88 7.11 8.90
CA ALA A 48 4.91 8.17 9.21
C ALA A 48 4.89 9.26 8.12
N LEU A 49 6.07 9.69 7.65
CA LEU A 49 6.17 10.70 6.59
C LEU A 49 5.66 10.18 5.25
N LEU A 50 5.92 8.91 4.92
CA LEU A 50 5.37 8.31 3.70
C LEU A 50 3.85 8.23 3.74
N ILE A 51 3.27 7.88 4.89
CA ILE A 51 1.82 7.89 5.08
C ILE A 51 1.27 9.31 4.89
N ALA A 52 1.89 10.32 5.48
CA ALA A 52 1.49 11.72 5.30
C ALA A 52 1.51 12.13 3.82
N ILE A 53 2.59 11.84 3.10
CA ILE A 53 2.74 12.12 1.66
C ILE A 53 1.64 11.42 0.83
N ILE A 54 1.31 10.17 1.16
CA ILE A 54 0.24 9.43 0.47
C ILE A 54 -1.14 10.08 0.69
N PHE A 55 -1.39 10.60 1.89
CA PHE A 55 -2.67 11.24 2.23
C PHE A 55 -2.80 12.67 1.69
N THR A 56 -1.69 13.34 1.39
CA THR A 56 -1.67 14.68 0.80
C THR A 56 -1.65 14.69 -0.73
N LYS A 57 -2.31 13.71 -1.36
CA LYS A 57 -2.43 13.67 -2.81
C LYS A 57 -3.45 14.70 -3.30
N SER A 58 -2.98 15.73 -3.99
CA SER A 58 -3.81 16.80 -4.56
C SER A 58 -4.67 16.39 -5.75
N ASN A 59 -4.54 15.16 -6.25
CA ASN A 59 -5.28 14.67 -7.42
C ASN A 59 -6.60 13.96 -7.08
N ALA A 60 -7.08 14.03 -5.83
CA ALA A 60 -8.38 13.48 -5.48
C ALA A 60 -9.50 14.20 -6.25
N LYS A 61 -10.51 13.42 -6.66
CA LYS A 61 -11.75 13.95 -7.25
C LYS A 61 -12.46 14.84 -6.23
N ASP A 62 -13.24 15.80 -6.72
CA ASP A 62 -14.08 16.71 -5.92
C ASP A 62 -13.36 17.67 -4.97
N LEU A 63 -12.04 17.80 -5.07
CA LEU A 63 -11.31 18.88 -4.41
C LEU A 63 -11.49 20.21 -5.15
N SER A 64 -11.78 21.27 -4.38
CA SER A 64 -11.70 22.64 -4.90
C SER A 64 -10.26 22.97 -5.32
N PRO A 65 -10.05 23.94 -6.22
CA PRO A 65 -8.71 24.39 -6.60
C PRO A 65 -7.83 24.72 -5.39
N GLU A 66 -8.39 25.42 -4.39
CA GLU A 66 -7.70 25.79 -3.15
C GLU A 66 -7.35 24.56 -2.32
N GLY A 67 -8.24 23.57 -2.24
CA GLY A 67 -7.97 22.30 -1.56
C GLY A 67 -6.84 21.51 -2.21
N LYS A 68 -6.74 21.55 -3.55
CA LYS A 68 -5.63 20.91 -4.28
C LYS A 68 -4.31 21.59 -4.00
N GLU A 69 -4.29 22.92 -3.95
CA GLU A 69 -3.10 23.72 -3.62
C GLU A 69 -2.61 23.43 -2.19
N LEU A 70 -3.52 23.46 -1.21
CA LEU A 70 -3.20 23.15 0.18
C LEU A 70 -2.59 21.74 0.35
N LEU A 71 -3.16 20.73 -0.31
CA LEU A 71 -2.62 19.37 -0.24
C LEU A 71 -1.27 19.26 -0.96
N LEU A 72 -1.07 19.98 -2.06
CA LEU A 72 0.21 20.02 -2.76
C LEU A 72 1.30 20.61 -1.87
N ASP A 73 1.01 21.73 -1.19
CA ASP A 73 1.95 22.38 -0.27
C ASP A 73 2.34 21.46 0.89
N GLU A 74 1.36 20.79 1.50
CA GLU A 74 1.62 19.83 2.57
C GLU A 74 2.43 18.62 2.06
N SER A 75 2.15 18.12 0.86
CA SER A 75 2.93 17.05 0.24
C SER A 75 4.40 17.44 0.03
N ILE A 76 4.65 18.66 -0.46
CA ILE A 76 6.00 19.21 -0.64
C ILE A 76 6.71 19.34 0.71
N LYS A 77 6.01 19.84 1.73
CA LYS A 77 6.53 20.01 3.08
C LYS A 77 6.94 18.66 3.70
N TYR A 78 6.10 17.64 3.65
CA TYR A 78 6.45 16.31 4.18
C TYR A 78 7.58 15.66 3.39
N THR A 79 7.63 15.85 2.08
CA THR A 79 8.74 15.38 1.23
C THR A 79 10.06 16.03 1.63
N ASN A 80 10.06 17.35 1.87
CA ASN A 80 11.23 18.09 2.32
C ASN A 80 11.69 17.66 3.73
N ILE A 81 10.75 17.39 4.63
CA ILE A 81 11.06 16.86 5.97
C ILE A 81 11.73 15.49 5.86
N LEU A 82 11.20 14.60 5.01
CA LEU A 82 11.76 13.27 4.77
C LEU A 82 13.17 13.35 4.17
N LEU A 83 13.38 14.22 3.18
CA LEU A 83 14.70 14.45 2.59
C LEU A 83 15.71 14.91 3.65
N ARG A 84 15.37 15.93 4.43
CA ARG A 84 16.26 16.47 5.47
C ARG A 84 16.55 15.45 6.57
N TYR A 85 15.54 14.67 6.96
CA TYR A 85 15.72 13.57 7.91
C TYR A 85 16.71 12.53 7.40
N ASN A 86 16.55 12.09 6.15
CA ASN A 86 17.45 11.12 5.53
C ASN A 86 18.87 11.69 5.35
N GLN A 87 18.99 12.94 4.92
CA GLN A 87 20.28 13.60 4.72
C GLN A 87 21.05 13.80 6.03
N ARG A 88 20.36 14.10 7.14
CA ARG A 88 20.98 14.17 8.46
C ARG A 88 21.50 12.83 8.96
N ARG A 89 20.85 11.72 8.58
CA ARG A 89 21.24 10.37 9.00
C ARG A 89 22.32 9.74 8.13
N LEU A 90 22.28 10.00 6.82
CA LEU A 90 23.04 9.23 5.83
C LEU A 90 24.05 10.06 5.04
N GLY A 91 23.92 11.39 5.04
CA GLY A 91 24.67 12.28 4.15
C GLY A 91 23.81 12.83 3.00
N LEU A 92 24.30 13.85 2.30
CA LEU A 92 23.51 14.57 1.29
C LEU A 92 23.06 13.67 0.13
N LEU A 93 23.98 12.86 -0.42
CA LEU A 93 23.74 12.03 -1.59
C LEU A 93 22.94 10.78 -1.21
N GLU A 94 23.39 10.08 -0.18
CA GLU A 94 22.77 8.85 0.34
C GLU A 94 21.36 9.16 0.87
N GLY A 95 21.16 10.33 1.48
CA GLY A 95 19.85 10.78 1.93
C GLY A 95 18.87 11.00 0.77
N ALA A 96 19.35 11.52 -0.37
CA ALA A 96 18.55 11.67 -1.57
C ALA A 96 18.23 10.32 -2.23
N GLN A 97 19.20 9.39 -2.28
CA GLN A 97 18.98 8.02 -2.74
C GLN A 97 17.94 7.30 -1.88
N ARG A 98 18.01 7.50 -0.55
CA ARG A 98 17.03 6.94 0.39
C ARG A 98 15.63 7.50 0.17
N LEU A 99 15.50 8.78 -0.14
CA LEU A 99 14.21 9.39 -0.49
C LEU A 99 13.60 8.70 -1.73
N ASP A 100 14.41 8.47 -2.76
CA ASP A 100 13.98 7.77 -3.99
C ASP A 100 13.55 6.31 -3.70
N GLU A 101 14.26 5.59 -2.82
CA GLU A 101 13.80 4.27 -2.34
C GLU A 101 12.42 4.34 -1.65
N CYS A 102 12.20 5.35 -0.82
CA CYS A 102 10.92 5.55 -0.15
C CYS A 102 9.78 5.83 -1.16
N PHE A 103 10.03 6.66 -2.18
CA PHE A 103 9.04 6.90 -3.25
C PHE A 103 8.77 5.66 -4.10
N ARG A 104 9.77 4.82 -4.36
CA ARG A 104 9.54 3.51 -4.99
C ARG A 104 8.57 2.64 -4.18
N LEU A 105 8.59 2.70 -2.85
CA LEU A 105 7.59 1.99 -2.03
C LEU A 105 6.18 2.55 -2.19
N ILE A 106 6.02 3.87 -2.34
CA ILE A 106 4.72 4.47 -2.66
C ILE A 106 4.18 3.89 -3.98
N ASN A 107 5.02 3.85 -5.02
CA ASN A 107 4.62 3.31 -6.32
C ASN A 107 4.23 1.83 -6.22
N ARG A 108 5.02 1.02 -5.51
CA ARG A 108 4.67 -0.38 -5.23
C ARG A 108 3.37 -0.52 -4.46
N SER A 109 3.06 0.40 -3.55
CA SER A 109 1.78 0.40 -2.82
C SER A 109 0.59 0.63 -3.75
N ILE A 110 0.73 1.53 -4.72
CA ILE A 110 -0.31 1.82 -5.71
C ILE A 110 -0.53 0.62 -6.64
N GLU A 111 0.54 -0.02 -7.11
CA GLU A 111 0.45 -1.26 -7.92
C GLU A 111 -0.22 -2.40 -7.13
N ASN A 112 0.12 -2.52 -5.84
CA ASN A 112 -0.46 -3.50 -4.94
C ASN A 112 -1.96 -3.27 -4.71
N GLU A 113 -2.35 -2.02 -4.50
CA GLU A 113 -3.74 -1.60 -4.36
C GLU A 113 -4.55 -1.90 -5.64
N TYR A 114 -4.00 -1.59 -6.83
CA TYR A 114 -4.63 -1.93 -8.10
C TYR A 114 -4.84 -3.44 -8.25
N THR A 115 -3.83 -4.24 -7.92
CA THR A 115 -3.93 -5.71 -7.98
C THR A 115 -4.95 -6.25 -6.98
N LEU A 116 -4.99 -5.68 -5.77
CA LEU A 116 -6.00 -6.01 -4.76
C LEU A 116 -7.41 -5.70 -5.28
N ARG A 117 -7.64 -4.55 -5.92
CA ARG A 117 -8.94 -4.22 -6.53
C ARG A 117 -9.35 -5.26 -7.57
N LEU A 118 -8.46 -5.61 -8.51
CA LEU A 118 -8.75 -6.62 -9.52
C LEU A 118 -9.12 -7.97 -8.90
N MET A 119 -8.38 -8.36 -7.85
CA MET A 119 -8.63 -9.59 -7.11
C MET A 119 -10.02 -9.56 -6.44
N LEU A 120 -10.37 -8.47 -5.76
CA LEU A 120 -11.67 -8.31 -5.08
C LEU A 120 -12.84 -8.28 -6.07
N SER A 121 -12.71 -7.57 -7.20
CA SER A 121 -13.75 -7.53 -8.23
C SER A 121 -13.97 -8.90 -8.87
N HIS A 122 -12.89 -9.66 -9.09
CA HIS A 122 -13.00 -11.03 -9.60
C HIS A 122 -13.64 -11.97 -8.58
N GLN A 123 -13.29 -11.83 -7.29
CA GLN A 123 -13.96 -12.57 -6.22
C GLN A 123 -15.47 -12.32 -6.20
N GLN A 124 -15.88 -11.05 -6.22
CA GLN A 124 -17.29 -10.66 -6.21
C GLN A 124 -18.07 -11.19 -7.42
N LYS A 125 -17.43 -11.25 -8.59
CA LYS A 125 -18.09 -11.69 -9.83
C LYS A 125 -18.29 -13.21 -9.89
N TYR A 126 -17.33 -13.99 -9.40
CA TYR A 126 -17.29 -15.45 -9.65
C TYR A 126 -17.49 -16.32 -8.40
N TYR A 127 -17.44 -15.75 -7.20
CA TYR A 127 -17.58 -16.51 -5.95
C TYR A 127 -18.79 -15.99 -5.15
N SER A 128 -19.60 -16.90 -4.61
CA SER A 128 -20.80 -16.56 -3.83
C SER A 128 -20.46 -15.77 -2.57
N MET A 129 -21.39 -14.97 -2.06
CA MET A 129 -21.21 -14.16 -0.83
C MET A 129 -20.82 -14.99 0.42
N SER A 130 -21.16 -16.29 0.43
CA SER A 130 -20.76 -17.27 1.45
C SER A 130 -19.28 -17.71 1.37
N MET A 131 -18.60 -17.42 0.25
CA MET A 131 -17.19 -17.70 -0.02
C MET A 131 -16.32 -16.42 -0.04
N ASN A 132 -16.73 -15.35 0.65
CA ASN A 132 -15.88 -14.16 0.81
C ASN A 132 -14.69 -14.46 1.73
N TYR A 133 -13.67 -15.13 1.19
CA TYR A 133 -12.45 -15.56 1.91
C TYR A 133 -11.63 -14.39 2.45
N PHE A 134 -11.85 -13.17 1.91
CA PHE A 134 -11.15 -11.96 2.32
C PHE A 134 -12.13 -10.90 2.83
N LYS A 135 -12.67 -11.12 4.04
CA LYS A 135 -13.06 -10.00 4.90
C LYS A 135 -11.78 -9.31 5.41
N CYS A 136 -11.08 -8.61 4.53
CA CYS A 136 -10.09 -7.63 4.98
C CYS A 136 -10.88 -6.56 5.73
N SER A 137 -10.64 -6.42 7.03
CA SER A 137 -11.38 -5.53 7.93
C SER A 137 -11.62 -4.16 7.28
N ASN A 138 -12.90 -3.77 7.20
CA ASN A 138 -13.56 -2.48 6.86
C ASN A 138 -12.77 -1.22 6.45
N PHE A 139 -11.47 -1.08 6.74
CA PHE A 139 -10.64 0.06 6.38
C PHE A 139 -10.41 0.18 4.87
N MET A 140 -9.88 -0.85 4.19
CA MET A 140 -9.67 -0.79 2.73
C MET A 140 -10.98 -0.79 1.94
N LYS A 141 -12.02 -1.46 2.46
CA LYS A 141 -13.33 -1.47 1.80
C LYS A 141 -13.97 -0.07 1.79
N LYS A 142 -13.96 0.63 2.93
CA LYS A 142 -14.40 2.04 3.02
C LYS A 142 -13.51 3.01 2.23
N PHE A 143 -12.22 2.71 2.08
CA PHE A 143 -11.30 3.52 1.29
C PHE A 143 -11.56 3.38 -0.22
N LEU A 144 -11.79 2.15 -0.69
CA LEU A 144 -12.06 1.85 -2.10
C LEU A 144 -13.46 2.25 -2.55
N GLU A 145 -14.48 2.14 -1.68
CA GLU A 145 -15.86 2.56 -1.94
C GLU A 145 -16.02 4.10 -2.02
N ARG A 146 -14.98 4.89 -1.76
CA ARG A 146 -14.97 6.36 -1.87
C ARG A 146 -14.21 6.89 -3.10
N SER A 147 -13.86 6.01 -4.05
CA SER A 147 -13.02 6.37 -5.22
C SER A 147 -13.82 6.71 -6.49
N ASP A 148 -15.15 6.66 -6.44
CA ASP A 148 -16.02 6.89 -7.59
C ASP A 148 -16.27 8.39 -7.83
#